data_AF-A0A957Z5F4-F1
#
_entry.id   AF-A0A957Z5F4-F1
#
_cell.length_a   1.000
_cell.length_b   1.000
_cell.length_c   1.000
_cell.angle_alpha   90.00
_cell.angle_beta   90.00
_cell.angle_gamma   90.00
#
_symmetry.space_group_name_H-M   'P 1'
#
loop_
_entity.id
_entity.type
_entity.pdbx_description
1 polymer ?
#
loop_
_entity_poly.entity_id
_entity_poly.type
_entity_poly.pdbx_seq_one_letter_code
_entity_poly.pdbx_strand_id
1 'polypeptide(L)'
;LFDTTRLLEDIPASLNASELARRQFREVARVAGLIFEGFPGRKVRARHVQASSDLFFDVFQKYDAGNLLLTQAQREVLLRQLEATRLAHTLTRMAGSKLRLMECARPTPFCFPILVERLQESTVSTESLEDRIRKMTIQLEADAGA
;
A
#
# COMPACT_ATOMS: atom_id res chain seq x y z
N LEU A 1 -3.91 22.29 -1.20
CA LEU A 1 -3.63 21.10 -0.35
C LEU A 1 -4.38 19.86 -0.84
N PHE A 2 -5.68 19.94 -1.14
CA PHE A 2 -6.49 18.78 -1.60
C PHE A 2 -6.95 18.91 -3.06
N ASP A 3 -6.12 19.50 -3.92
CA ASP A 3 -6.44 19.62 -5.35
C ASP A 3 -6.43 18.24 -6.02
N THR A 4 -7.42 17.99 -6.88
CA THR A 4 -7.59 16.72 -7.59
C THR A 4 -7.26 16.81 -9.07
N THR A 5 -6.89 18.00 -9.57
CA THR A 5 -6.65 18.26 -11.00
C THR A 5 -5.60 17.35 -11.62
N ARG A 6 -4.53 17.02 -10.89
CA ARG A 6 -3.45 16.12 -11.33
C ARG A 6 -3.39 14.80 -10.58
N LEU A 7 -4.48 14.39 -9.93
CA LEU A 7 -4.50 13.24 -9.02
C LEU A 7 -4.00 11.93 -9.68
N LEU A 8 -4.34 11.69 -10.95
CA LEU A 8 -3.91 10.49 -11.66
C LEU A 8 -2.40 10.47 -11.97
N GLU A 9 -1.74 11.62 -12.01
CA GLU A 9 -0.30 11.76 -12.18
C GLU A 9 0.41 11.72 -10.82
N ASP A 10 -0.20 12.33 -9.79
CA ASP A 10 0.36 12.43 -8.45
C ASP A 10 0.33 11.10 -7.68
N ILE A 11 -0.74 10.30 -7.83
CA ILE A 11 -0.85 8.98 -7.19
C ILE A 11 0.35 8.08 -7.55
N PRO A 12 0.67 7.82 -8.83
CA PRO A 12 1.78 6.95 -9.18
C PRO A 12 3.16 7.53 -8.83
N ALA A 13 3.28 8.86 -8.70
CA ALA A 13 4.53 9.51 -8.29
C ALA A 13 4.76 9.49 -6.77
N SER A 14 3.67 9.51 -5.98
CA SER A 14 3.71 9.53 -4.50
C SER A 14 3.93 8.15 -3.85
N LEU A 15 3.52 7.10 -4.56
CA LEU A 15 3.67 5.71 -4.16
C LEU A 15 4.79 5.06 -4.93
N ASN A 16 5.29 3.93 -4.42
CA ASN A 16 6.11 3.02 -5.22
C ASN A 16 5.21 2.25 -6.22
N ALA A 17 4.48 2.99 -7.06
CA ALA A 17 3.50 2.47 -7.99
C ALA A 17 4.16 1.56 -9.03
N SER A 18 5.45 1.75 -9.30
CA SER A 18 6.28 0.85 -10.07
C SER A 18 6.33 -0.56 -9.47
N GLU A 19 6.55 -0.70 -8.17
CA GLU A 19 6.57 -1.99 -7.48
C GLU A 19 5.17 -2.62 -7.40
N LEU A 20 4.13 -1.82 -7.16
CA LEU A 20 2.75 -2.30 -7.19
C LEU A 20 2.35 -2.78 -8.60
N ALA A 21 2.77 -2.05 -9.64
CA ALA A 21 2.52 -2.41 -11.03
C ALA A 21 3.29 -3.67 -11.41
N ARG A 22 4.56 -3.82 -10.99
CA ARG A 22 5.35 -5.05 -11.15
C ARG A 22 4.66 -6.25 -10.50
N ARG A 23 4.14 -6.08 -9.29
CA ARG A 23 3.37 -7.14 -8.59
C ARG A 23 2.07 -7.47 -9.33
N GLN A 24 1.32 -6.46 -9.77
CA GLN A 24 0.05 -6.65 -10.49
C GLN A 24 0.26 -7.29 -11.87
N PHE A 25 1.38 -6.96 -12.52
CA PHE A 25 1.74 -7.51 -13.83
C PHE A 25 1.84 -9.03 -13.83
N ARG A 26 2.17 -9.67 -12.71
CA ARG A 26 2.17 -11.14 -12.62
C ARG A 26 0.81 -11.75 -12.90
N GLU A 27 -0.24 -11.19 -12.32
CA GLU A 27 -1.60 -11.69 -12.55
C GLU A 27 -2.02 -11.43 -13.99
N VAL A 28 -1.67 -10.25 -14.55
CA VAL A 28 -1.91 -9.92 -15.96
C VAL A 28 -1.19 -10.88 -16.89
N ALA A 29 0.10 -11.14 -16.65
CA ALA A 29 0.93 -12.03 -17.46
C ALA A 29 0.51 -13.50 -17.34
N ARG A 30 -0.02 -13.91 -16.19
CA ARG A 30 -0.64 -15.24 -16.01
C ARG A 30 -1.90 -15.38 -16.84
N VAL A 31 -2.81 -14.39 -16.77
CA VAL A 31 -4.06 -14.39 -17.57
C VAL A 31 -3.75 -14.32 -19.07
N ALA A 32 -2.72 -13.56 -19.46
CA ALA A 32 -2.24 -13.47 -20.84
C ALA A 32 -1.49 -14.73 -21.32
N GLY A 33 -1.27 -15.74 -20.45
CA GLY A 33 -0.59 -16.97 -20.79
C GLY A 33 0.93 -16.86 -20.94
N LEU A 34 1.53 -15.72 -20.56
CA LEU A 34 2.99 -15.51 -20.58
C LEU A 34 3.71 -16.26 -19.44
N ILE A 35 2.98 -16.55 -18.36
CA ILE A 35 3.50 -17.22 -17.19
C ILE A 35 2.84 -18.59 -17.05
N PHE A 36 3.66 -19.63 -17.05
CA PHE A 36 3.23 -21.00 -16.79
C PHE A 36 3.39 -21.35 -15.30
N GLU A 37 2.30 -21.75 -14.65
CA GLU A 37 2.28 -22.09 -13.23
C GLU A 37 2.48 -23.58 -12.93
N GLY A 38 2.64 -24.41 -13.96
CA GLY A 38 2.72 -25.87 -13.82
C GLY A 38 1.40 -26.58 -14.07
N PHE A 39 1.45 -27.91 -13.98
CA PHE A 39 0.28 -28.78 -14.17
C PHE A 39 -0.42 -29.06 -12.83
N PRO A 40 -1.69 -29.54 -12.82
CA PRO A 40 -2.34 -30.02 -11.61
C PRO A 40 -1.45 -31.03 -10.86
N GLY A 41 -1.21 -30.78 -9.57
CA GLY A 41 -0.31 -31.60 -8.74
C GLY A 41 1.20 -31.35 -8.92
N ARG A 42 1.63 -30.54 -9.90
CA ARG A 42 3.03 -30.18 -10.15
C ARG A 42 3.16 -28.68 -10.45
N LYS A 43 2.93 -27.85 -9.43
CA LYS A 43 3.08 -26.40 -9.54
C LYS A 43 4.55 -25.99 -9.61
N VAL A 44 4.85 -25.01 -10.45
CA VAL A 44 6.13 -24.32 -10.46
C VAL A 44 6.29 -23.58 -9.12
N ARG A 45 7.52 -23.54 -8.59
CA ARG A 45 7.80 -22.84 -7.33
C ARG A 45 7.48 -21.35 -7.50
N ALA A 46 6.80 -20.75 -6.51
CA ALA A 46 6.38 -19.35 -6.53
C ALA A 46 7.53 -18.38 -6.86
N ARG A 47 8.74 -18.63 -6.33
CA ARG A 47 9.93 -17.82 -6.63
C ARG A 47 10.33 -17.81 -8.12
N HIS A 48 10.09 -18.91 -8.85
CA HIS A 48 10.40 -18.97 -10.27
C HIS A 48 9.32 -18.23 -11.08
N VAL A 49 8.05 -18.38 -10.70
CA VAL A 49 6.92 -17.62 -11.28
C VAL A 49 7.15 -16.11 -11.13
N GLN A 50 7.59 -15.68 -9.93
CA GLN A 50 8.01 -14.31 -9.66
C GLN A 50 9.13 -13.86 -10.60
N ALA A 51 10.24 -14.58 -10.64
CA ALA A 51 11.40 -14.20 -11.45
C ALA A 51 11.05 -14.08 -12.95
N SER A 52 10.26 -15.01 -13.49
CA SER A 52 9.81 -14.94 -14.88
C SER A 52 8.92 -13.72 -15.14
N SER A 53 7.98 -13.42 -14.21
CA SER A 53 7.12 -12.25 -14.30
C SER A 53 7.93 -10.95 -14.33
N ASP A 54 8.91 -10.82 -13.44
CA ASP A 54 9.73 -9.62 -13.31
C ASP A 54 10.58 -9.40 -14.56
N LEU A 55 11.13 -10.47 -15.12
CA LEU A 55 11.86 -10.41 -16.39
C LEU A 55 10.97 -9.92 -17.54
N PHE A 56 9.75 -10.44 -17.68
CA PHE A 56 8.82 -9.97 -18.71
C PHE A 56 8.46 -8.50 -18.52
N PHE A 57 8.23 -8.07 -17.28
CA PHE A 57 7.96 -6.67 -16.97
C PHE A 57 9.13 -5.77 -17.39
N ASP A 58 10.37 -6.14 -17.05
CA ASP A 58 11.58 -5.38 -17.39
C ASP A 58 11.82 -5.32 -18.90
N VAL A 59 11.60 -6.44 -19.60
CA VAL A 59 11.73 -6.52 -21.05
C VAL A 59 10.70 -5.62 -21.73
N PHE A 60 9.43 -5.67 -21.32
CA PHE A 60 8.42 -4.78 -21.89
C PHE A 60 8.73 -3.33 -21.55
N GLN A 61 9.10 -3.00 -20.31
CA GLN A 61 9.43 -1.63 -19.96
C GLN A 61 10.59 -1.06 -20.79
N LYS A 62 11.60 -1.88 -21.09
CA LYS A 62 12.80 -1.46 -21.83
C LYS A 62 12.62 -1.46 -23.35
N TYR A 63 11.89 -2.43 -23.90
CA TYR A 63 11.86 -2.68 -25.35
C TYR A 63 10.47 -2.50 -25.97
N ASP A 64 9.41 -2.45 -25.16
CA ASP A 64 8.02 -2.28 -25.61
C ASP A 64 7.22 -1.49 -24.55
N ALA A 65 7.62 -0.25 -24.29
CA ALA A 65 7.00 0.58 -23.23
C ALA A 65 5.51 0.87 -23.50
N GLY A 66 5.06 0.71 -24.76
CA GLY A 66 3.66 0.82 -25.18
C GLY A 66 2.83 -0.46 -25.00
N ASN A 67 3.41 -1.51 -24.41
CA ASN A 67 2.73 -2.79 -24.25
C ASN A 67 1.45 -2.65 -23.40
N LEU A 68 0.32 -3.11 -23.95
CA LEU A 68 -0.98 -3.00 -23.28
C LEU A 68 -1.05 -3.77 -21.95
N LEU A 69 -0.23 -4.79 -21.73
CA LEU A 69 -0.18 -5.52 -20.46
C LEU A 69 0.45 -4.66 -19.35
N LEU A 70 1.42 -3.80 -19.68
CA LEU A 70 1.95 -2.81 -18.72
C LEU A 70 0.89 -1.77 -18.38
N THR A 71 0.19 -1.24 -19.39
CA THR A 71 -0.91 -0.29 -19.18
C THR A 71 -2.04 -0.91 -18.35
N GLN A 72 -2.40 -2.17 -18.61
CA GLN A 72 -3.40 -2.88 -17.83
C GLN A 72 -2.97 -3.06 -16.37
N ALA A 73 -1.72 -3.45 -16.12
CA ALA A 73 -1.19 -3.60 -14.77
C ALA A 73 -1.25 -2.27 -13.99
N GLN A 74 -0.82 -1.17 -14.61
CA GLN A 74 -0.90 0.18 -14.01
C GLN A 74 -2.35 0.58 -13.71
N ARG A 75 -3.25 0.40 -14.68
CA ARG A 75 -4.67 0.70 -14.51
C ARG A 75 -5.30 -0.09 -13.37
N GLU A 76 -4.99 -1.38 -13.27
CA GLU A 76 -5.53 -2.24 -12.21
C GLU A 76 -5.01 -1.85 -10.82
N VAL A 77 -3.74 -1.43 -10.70
CA VAL A 77 -3.21 -0.85 -9.46
C VAL A 77 -4.00 0.38 -9.05
N LEU A 78 -4.20 1.33 -9.97
CA LEU A 78 -4.93 2.57 -9.69
C LEU A 78 -6.39 2.31 -9.27
N LEU A 79 -7.07 1.37 -9.94
CA LEU A 79 -8.47 1.09 -9.69
C LEU A 79 -8.70 0.21 -8.44
N ARG A 80 -7.91 -0.84 -8.26
CA ARG A 80 -8.18 -1.86 -7.24
C ARG A 80 -7.38 -1.67 -5.96
N GLN A 81 -6.11 -1.29 -6.06
CA GLN A 81 -5.25 -1.17 -4.88
C GLN A 81 -5.32 0.24 -4.28
N LEU A 82 -5.36 1.26 -5.15
CA LEU A 82 -5.33 2.66 -4.72
C LEU A 82 -6.72 3.31 -4.68
N GLU A 83 -7.73 2.61 -5.21
CA GLU A 83 -9.13 3.03 -5.23
C GLU A 83 -9.27 4.51 -5.62
N ALA A 84 -8.60 4.89 -6.72
CA ALA A 84 -8.39 6.28 -7.11
C ALA A 84 -9.68 7.11 -7.14
N THR A 85 -10.81 6.51 -7.53
CA THR A 85 -12.13 7.14 -7.50
C THR A 85 -12.54 7.53 -6.08
N ARG A 86 -12.41 6.63 -5.10
CA ARG A 86 -12.75 6.91 -3.70
C ARG A 86 -11.82 7.98 -3.12
N LEU A 87 -10.54 7.93 -3.46
CA LEU A 87 -9.58 8.95 -3.06
C LEU A 87 -9.96 10.33 -3.63
N ALA A 88 -10.30 10.41 -4.93
CA ALA A 88 -10.75 11.64 -5.58
C ALA A 88 -11.98 12.24 -4.89
N HIS A 89 -12.99 11.41 -4.58
CA HIS A 89 -14.18 11.85 -3.84
C HIS A 89 -13.84 12.36 -2.43
N THR A 90 -12.92 11.67 -1.74
CA THR A 90 -12.51 12.05 -0.38
C THR A 90 -11.76 13.39 -0.38
N LEU A 91 -10.81 13.56 -1.30
CA LEU A 91 -10.06 14.81 -1.46
C LEU A 91 -10.97 15.97 -1.85
N THR A 92 -11.89 15.77 -2.78
CA THR A 92 -12.88 16.79 -3.18
C THR A 92 -13.73 17.23 -1.98
N ARG A 93 -14.20 16.28 -1.16
CA ARG A 93 -14.95 16.58 0.07
C ARG A 93 -14.08 17.34 1.09
N MET A 94 -12.82 16.95 1.25
CA MET A 94 -11.88 17.61 2.16
C MET A 94 -11.51 19.02 1.70
N ALA A 95 -11.42 19.27 0.39
CA ALA A 95 -11.11 20.57 -0.18
C ALA A 95 -12.15 21.65 0.21
N GLY A 96 -13.42 21.27 0.31
CA GLY A 96 -14.50 22.15 0.78
C GLY A 96 -14.70 22.17 2.30
N SER A 97 -13.94 21.37 3.06
CA SER A 97 -14.12 21.24 4.51
C SER A 97 -13.28 22.25 5.27
N LYS A 98 -13.81 22.75 6.40
CA LYS A 98 -13.03 23.60 7.32
C LYS A 98 -11.99 22.74 8.05
N LEU A 99 -10.70 22.98 7.76
CA LEU A 99 -9.60 22.33 8.47
C LEU A 99 -9.57 22.80 9.93
N ARG A 100 -9.66 21.85 10.87
CA ARG A 100 -9.42 22.08 12.31
C ARG A 100 -8.16 21.32 12.70
N LEU A 101 -7.10 22.05 12.98
CA LEU A 101 -5.87 21.51 13.55
C LEU A 101 -6.01 21.59 15.06
N MET A 102 -5.83 20.46 15.74
CA MET A 102 -5.83 20.38 17.20
C MET A 102 -4.52 19.74 17.62
N GLU A 103 -3.75 20.46 18.43
CA GLU A 103 -2.56 19.91 19.06
C GLU A 103 -2.99 19.08 20.27
N CYS A 104 -2.65 17.80 20.26
CA CYS A 104 -2.92 16.90 21.37
C CYS A 104 -1.69 16.88 22.29
N ALA A 105 -1.86 17.27 23.55
CA ALA A 105 -0.78 17.21 24.54
C ALA A 105 -0.34 15.75 24.85
N ARG A 106 -1.17 14.76 24.50
CA ARG A 106 -0.94 13.33 24.70
C ARG A 106 -1.44 12.52 23.49
N PRO A 107 -0.90 11.33 23.21
CA PRO A 107 -1.41 10.46 22.16
C PRO A 107 -2.89 10.08 22.38
N THR A 108 -3.73 10.28 21.37
CA THR A 108 -5.14 9.88 21.44
C THR A 108 -5.30 8.36 21.30
N PRO A 109 -6.39 7.74 21.80
CA PRO A 109 -6.67 6.32 21.54
C PRO A 109 -6.63 5.93 20.05
N PHE A 110 -7.04 6.84 19.15
CA PHE A 110 -7.01 6.60 17.70
C PHE A 110 -5.58 6.53 17.11
N CYS A 111 -4.59 7.09 17.80
CA CYS A 111 -3.18 7.04 17.42
C CYS A 111 -2.50 5.74 17.88
N PHE A 112 -3.11 5.02 18.83
CA PHE A 112 -2.48 3.87 19.50
C PHE A 112 -1.98 2.78 18.54
N PRO A 113 -2.74 2.33 17.52
CA PRO A 113 -2.24 1.28 16.60
C PRO A 113 -0.95 1.69 15.88
N ILE A 114 -0.89 2.94 15.41
CA ILE A 114 0.28 3.50 14.70
C ILE A 114 1.48 3.60 15.65
N LEU A 115 1.22 3.94 16.92
CA LEU A 115 2.26 4.05 17.94
C LEU A 115 2.85 2.67 18.29
N VAL A 116 2.00 1.64 18.41
CA VAL A 116 2.45 0.25 18.65
C VAL A 116 3.32 -0.26 17.52
N GLU A 117 2.92 -0.04 16.26
CA GLU A 117 3.70 -0.43 15.08
C GLU A 117 5.10 0.22 15.10
N ARG A 118 5.16 1.53 15.38
CA ARG A 118 6.45 2.22 15.52
C ARG A 118 7.32 1.59 16.62
N LEU A 119 6.76 1.24 17.78
CA LEU A 119 7.52 0.65 18.88
C LEU A 119 8.13 -0.71 18.52
N GLN A 120 7.43 -1.51 17.70
CA GLN A 120 7.94 -2.79 17.19
C GLN A 120 9.20 -2.61 16.32
N GLU A 121 9.17 -1.62 15.43
CA GLU A 121 10.23 -1.40 14.45
C GLU A 121 11.47 -0.70 15.05
N SER A 122 11.26 0.19 16.02
CA SER A 122 12.29 1.17 16.43
C SER A 122 12.96 0.89 17.78
N THR A 123 12.54 -0.14 18.53
CA THR A 123 13.11 -0.38 19.87
C THR A 123 13.57 -1.82 20.08
N VAL A 124 14.89 -2.00 20.18
CA VAL A 124 15.47 -3.18 20.83
C VAL A 124 15.36 -2.95 22.34
N SER A 125 14.41 -3.64 22.97
CA SER A 125 14.15 -3.54 24.40
C SER A 125 14.22 -4.92 25.04
N THR A 126 14.62 -4.97 26.31
CA THR A 126 14.58 -6.17 27.15
C THR A 126 13.18 -6.50 27.66
N GLU A 127 12.23 -5.56 27.53
CA GLU A 127 10.83 -5.78 27.89
C GLU A 127 10.04 -6.31 26.68
N SER A 128 9.16 -7.28 26.94
CA SER A 128 8.27 -7.79 25.92
C SER A 128 7.39 -6.66 25.37
N LEU A 129 7.05 -6.73 24.09
CA LEU A 129 6.14 -5.76 23.48
C LEU A 129 4.76 -5.79 24.17
N GLU A 130 4.29 -6.98 24.55
CA GLU A 130 2.99 -7.20 25.18
C GLU A 130 2.88 -6.47 26.52
N ASP A 131 3.91 -6.56 27.37
CA ASP A 131 3.95 -5.89 28.67
C ASP A 131 3.93 -4.36 28.52
N ARG A 132 4.63 -3.84 27.51
CA ARG A 132 4.64 -2.40 27.17
C ARG A 132 3.27 -1.93 26.71
N ILE A 133 2.64 -2.65 25.78
CA ILE A 133 1.27 -2.35 25.30
C ILE A 133 0.30 -2.33 26.49
N ARG A 134 0.34 -3.34 27.37
CA ARG A 134 -0.56 -3.43 28.53
C ARG A 134 -0.43 -2.21 29.46
N LYS A 135 0.79 -1.76 29.77
CA LYS A 135 1.02 -0.55 30.57
C LYS A 135 0.48 0.71 29.88
N MET A 136 0.70 0.85 28.58
CA MET A 136 0.22 1.98 27.81
C MET A 136 -1.31 2.04 27.74
N THR A 137 -1.98 0.89 27.58
CA THR A 137 -3.45 0.82 27.59
C THR A 137 -4.02 1.28 28.93
N ILE A 138 -3.46 0.81 30.05
CA ILE A 138 -3.89 1.23 31.39
C ILE A 138 -3.75 2.75 31.57
N GLN A 139 -2.63 3.32 31.10
CA GLN A 139 -2.39 4.76 31.18
C GLN A 139 -3.39 5.55 30.33
N LEU A 140 -3.70 5.07 29.12
CA LEU A 140 -4.64 5.71 28.20
C LEU A 140 -6.10 5.61 28.68
N GLU A 141 -6.49 4.50 29.31
CA GLU A 141 -7.83 4.33 29.89
C GLU A 141 -8.04 5.23 31.11
N ALA A 142 -7.03 5.35 31.97
CA ALA A 142 -7.07 6.27 33.12
C ALA A 142 -7.19 7.73 32.67
N ASP A 143 -6.53 8.10 31.57
CA ASP A 143 -6.53 9.45 31.02
C ASP A 143 -7.78 9.79 30.19
N ALA A 144 -8.44 8.79 29.58
CA ALA A 144 -9.66 8.97 28.79
C ALA A 144 -10.95 9.04 29.65
N GLY A 145 -10.89 8.60 30.90
CA GLY A 145 -11.99 8.63 31.86
C GLY A 145 -12.07 9.91 32.72
N ALA A 146 -11.17 10.88 32.52
CA ALA A 146 -11.11 12.18 33.20
C ALA A 146 -11.49 13.32 32.25
#